data_AF-A0A3S0DUA5-F1
#
_entry.id   AF-A0A3S0DUA5-F1
#
_cell.length_a   1.000
_cell.length_b   1.000
_cell.length_c   1.000
_cell.angle_alpha   90.00
_cell.angle_beta   90.00
_cell.angle_gamma   90.00
#
_symmetry.space_group_name_H-M   'P 1'
#
loop_
_entity.id
_entity.type
_entity.pdbx_description
1 polymer ?
#
loop_
_entity_poly.entity_id
_entity_poly.type
_entity_poly.pdbx_seq_one_letter_code
_entity_poly.pdbx_strand_id
1 'polypeptide(L)'
;MKSLKQAIPTLEVAIGEEVFTIKCSFGVLARFQKATGKNPFDGDLWKAPSPIDFAALLWAGISPQKPEWTIEDVCDQLAIGQLEQVHQIAMALMSSATAPEDKNASEEKKISE
;
A
#
# COMPACT_ATOMS: atom_id res chain seq x y z
N MET A 1 -27.03 5.16 10.88
CA MET A 1 -25.75 5.17 10.15
C MET A 1 -25.53 3.78 9.55
N LYS A 2 -25.49 3.64 8.22
CA LYS A 2 -25.09 2.38 7.59
C LYS A 2 -23.59 2.18 7.86
N SER A 3 -23.22 1.04 8.43
CA SER A 3 -21.83 0.66 8.63
C SER A 3 -21.19 0.35 7.28
N LEU A 4 -20.22 1.16 6.86
CA LEU A 4 -19.37 0.87 5.70
C LEU A 4 -18.36 -0.22 6.11
N LYS A 5 -18.80 -1.48 6.13
CA LYS A 5 -17.89 -2.64 6.28
C LYS A 5 -17.23 -2.93 4.94
N GLN A 6 -16.36 -2.04 4.49
CA GLN A 6 -15.52 -2.31 3.32
C GLN A 6 -14.30 -3.12 3.77
N ALA A 7 -14.01 -4.21 3.08
CA ALA A 7 -12.79 -4.98 3.31
C ALA A 7 -11.58 -4.12 2.94
N ILE A 8 -10.61 -4.01 3.85
CA ILE A 8 -9.37 -3.29 3.59
C ILE A 8 -8.52 -4.14 2.63
N PRO A 9 -8.15 -3.63 1.44
CA PRO A 9 -7.32 -4.36 0.49
C PRO A 9 -5.96 -4.73 1.09
N THR A 10 -5.39 -5.84 0.63
CA THR A 10 -4.06 -6.29 1.02
C THR A 10 -3.16 -6.50 -0.19
N LEU A 11 -1.87 -6.21 -0.04
CA LEU A 11 -0.84 -6.42 -1.06
C LEU A 11 0.30 -7.25 -0.47
N GLU A 12 0.77 -8.24 -1.20
CA GLU A 12 2.00 -8.95 -0.86
C GLU A 12 3.20 -8.24 -1.47
N VAL A 13 4.24 -8.02 -0.66
CA VAL A 13 5.47 -7.36 -1.08
C VAL A 13 6.65 -8.15 -0.59
N ALA A 14 7.59 -8.44 -1.49
CA ALA A 14 8.89 -8.98 -1.14
C ALA A 14 9.86 -7.83 -0.82
N ILE A 15 10.51 -7.89 0.34
CA ILE A 15 11.57 -6.96 0.75
C ILE A 15 12.74 -7.82 1.25
N GLY A 16 13.85 -7.79 0.52
CA GLY A 16 14.93 -8.77 0.73
C GLY A 16 14.45 -10.20 0.48
N GLU A 17 14.69 -11.07 1.44
CA GLU A 17 14.25 -12.48 1.41
C GLU A 17 12.89 -12.71 2.07
N GLU A 18 12.27 -11.67 2.64
CA GLU A 18 11.00 -11.77 3.37
C GLU A 18 9.81 -11.29 2.52
N VAL A 19 8.66 -11.95 2.68
CA VAL A 19 7.38 -11.56 2.07
C VAL A 19 6.45 -11.03 3.15
N PHE A 20 5.91 -9.83 2.93
CA PHE A 20 5.01 -9.15 3.85
C PHE A 20 3.64 -8.91 3.24
N THR A 21 2.59 -8.98 4.08
CA THR A 21 1.24 -8.58 3.67
C THR A 21 0.93 -7.17 4.17
N ILE A 22 0.92 -6.19 3.29
CA ILE A 22 0.57 -4.81 3.62
C ILE A 22 -0.95 -4.64 3.56
N LYS A 23 -1.55 -4.09 4.62
CA LYS A 23 -2.96 -3.67 4.64
C LYS A 23 -3.07 -2.24 4.13
N CYS A 24 -3.64 -2.05 2.94
CA CYS A 24 -3.84 -0.76 2.26
C CYS A 24 -4.85 0.12 3.01
N SER A 25 -4.42 0.67 4.14
CA SER A 25 -5.27 1.41 5.08
C SER A 25 -4.75 2.83 5.27
N PHE A 26 -5.62 3.73 5.73
CA PHE A 26 -5.22 5.07 6.17
C PHE A 26 -4.12 5.04 7.24
N GLY A 27 -4.01 3.96 8.02
CA GLY A 27 -2.92 3.80 8.98
C GLY A 27 -1.54 3.74 8.32
N VAL A 28 -1.42 3.15 7.12
CA VAL A 28 -0.16 3.14 6.34
C VAL A 28 0.18 4.56 5.89
N LEU A 29 -0.79 5.27 5.30
CA LEU A 29 -0.60 6.65 4.86
C LEU A 29 -0.24 7.59 6.02
N ALA A 30 -0.87 7.43 7.17
CA ALA A 30 -0.57 8.22 8.36
C ALA A 30 0.83 7.95 8.91
N ARG A 31 1.28 6.69 8.92
CA ARG A 31 2.66 6.34 9.31
C ARG A 31 3.68 6.89 8.34
N PHE A 32 3.42 6.77 7.03
CA PHE A 32 4.26 7.39 6.00
C PHE A 32 4.39 8.90 6.23
N GLN A 33 3.27 9.61 6.35
CA GLN A 33 3.27 11.06 6.57
C GLN A 33 4.01 11.44 7.86
N LYS A 34 3.85 10.66 8.93
CA LYS A 34 4.55 10.88 10.19
C LYS A 34 6.07 10.69 10.05
N ALA A 35 6.50 9.72 9.25
CA ALA A 35 7.91 9.42 9.02
C ALA A 35 8.60 10.43 8.11
N THR A 36 7.93 10.88 7.03
CA THR A 36 8.56 11.71 6.00
C THR A 36 8.20 13.20 6.10
N GLY A 37 7.14 13.54 6.83
CA GLY A 37 6.55 14.89 6.84
C GLY A 37 5.79 15.23 5.55
N LYS A 38 5.74 14.33 4.56
CA LYS A 38 5.13 14.57 3.24
C LYS A 38 3.68 14.13 3.22
N ASN A 39 2.83 14.90 2.57
CA ASN A 39 1.42 14.56 2.41
C ASN A 39 1.25 13.47 1.33
N PRO A 40 0.77 12.26 1.67
CA PRO A 40 0.57 11.19 0.69
C PRO A 40 -0.52 11.51 -0.33
N PHE A 41 -1.39 12.49 -0.07
CA PHE A 41 -2.41 12.96 -1.03
C PHE A 41 -1.91 14.07 -1.94
N ASP A 42 -0.65 14.50 -1.79
CA ASP A 42 -0.04 15.44 -2.71
C ASP A 42 0.28 14.71 -4.03
N GLY A 43 -0.39 15.12 -5.11
CA GLY A 43 -0.19 14.52 -6.43
C GLY A 43 1.21 14.78 -7.00
N ASP A 44 1.93 15.81 -6.54
CA ASP A 44 3.28 16.09 -7.01
C ASP A 44 4.32 15.13 -6.41
N LEU A 45 4.05 14.60 -5.20
CA LEU A 45 4.90 13.61 -4.54
C LEU A 45 5.14 12.38 -5.42
N TRP A 46 4.07 11.88 -6.06
CA TRP A 46 4.09 10.63 -6.80
C TRP A 46 4.53 10.79 -8.26
N LYS A 47 4.69 12.03 -8.75
CA LYS A 47 5.28 12.30 -10.08
C LYS A 47 6.79 12.11 -10.09
N ALA A 48 7.46 12.37 -8.97
CA ALA A 48 8.90 12.24 -8.83
C ALA A 48 9.28 11.80 -7.39
N PRO A 49 8.86 10.60 -6.96
CA PRO A 49 9.18 10.08 -5.63
C PRO A 49 10.68 9.82 -5.48
N SER A 50 11.23 10.18 -4.33
CA SER A 50 12.61 9.80 -3.98
C SER A 50 12.67 8.35 -3.50
N PRO A 51 13.86 7.70 -3.51
CA PRO A 51 14.02 6.35 -2.96
C PRO A 51 13.54 6.22 -1.51
N ILE A 52 13.74 7.27 -0.70
CA ILE A 52 13.28 7.32 0.69
C ILE A 52 11.75 7.33 0.77
N ASP A 53 11.05 7.94 -0.19
CA ASP A 53 9.58 7.96 -0.18
C ASP A 53 9.01 6.56 -0.40
N PHE A 54 9.62 5.81 -1.31
CA PHE A 54 9.28 4.42 -1.56
C PHE A 54 9.55 3.52 -0.35
N ALA A 55 10.76 3.59 0.21
CA ALA A 55 11.12 2.82 1.38
C ALA A 55 10.26 3.17 2.59
N ALA A 56 9.94 4.46 2.80
CA ALA A 56 9.08 4.90 3.88
C ALA A 56 7.64 4.39 3.73
N LEU A 57 7.11 4.31 2.51
CA LEU A 57 5.77 3.78 2.26
C LEU A 57 5.70 2.28 2.54
N LEU A 58 6.71 1.52 2.09
CA LEU A 58 6.83 0.10 2.38
C LEU A 58 7.00 -0.16 3.87
N TRP A 59 7.94 0.54 4.52
CA TRP A 59 8.14 0.52 5.96
C TRP A 59 6.83 0.78 6.71
N ALA A 60 6.08 1.81 6.33
CA ALA A 60 4.80 2.16 6.96
C ALA A 60 3.75 1.03 6.84
N GLY A 61 3.83 0.23 5.78
CA GLY A 61 3.00 -0.95 5.55
C GLY A 61 3.37 -2.14 6.40
N ILE A 62 4.68 -2.37 6.59
CA ILE A 62 5.21 -3.56 7.28
C ILE A 62 5.52 -3.32 8.76
N SER A 63 5.63 -2.08 9.23
CA SER A 63 6.01 -1.77 10.61
C SER A 63 5.13 -2.41 11.70
N PRO A 64 3.84 -2.73 11.45
CA PRO A 64 3.06 -3.51 12.42
C PRO A 64 3.48 -4.99 12.54
N GLN A 65 4.13 -5.53 11.50
CA GLN A 65 4.63 -6.92 11.42
C GLN A 65 6.11 -7.02 11.78
N LYS A 66 6.89 -5.97 11.46
CA LYS A 66 8.33 -5.84 11.75
C LYS A 66 8.61 -4.48 12.41
N PRO A 67 8.22 -4.30 13.68
CA PRO A 67 8.39 -3.03 14.39
C PRO A 67 9.86 -2.65 14.63
N GLU A 68 10.77 -3.61 14.57
CA GLU A 68 12.21 -3.43 14.74
C GLU A 68 12.90 -2.88 13.49
N TRP A 69 12.28 -2.97 12.31
CA TRP A 69 12.84 -2.41 11.09
C TRP A 69 12.67 -0.90 11.02
N THR A 70 13.69 -0.24 10.50
CA THR A 70 13.72 1.18 10.16
C THR A 70 13.47 1.36 8.66
N ILE A 71 13.34 2.62 8.22
CA ILE A 71 13.28 2.95 6.79
C ILE A 71 14.61 2.62 6.11
N GLU A 72 15.73 2.78 6.82
CA GLU A 72 17.07 2.48 6.33
C GLU A 72 17.23 0.97 6.11
N ASP A 73 16.76 0.13 7.04
CA ASP A 73 16.73 -1.32 6.86
C ASP A 73 15.95 -1.72 5.60
N VAL A 74 14.82 -1.04 5.32
CA VAL A 74 14.06 -1.28 4.09
C VAL A 74 14.85 -0.84 2.86
N CYS A 75 15.53 0.30 2.89
CA CYS A 75 16.39 0.73 1.79
C CYS A 75 17.49 -0.29 1.48
N ASP A 76 18.14 -0.83 2.51
CA ASP A 76 19.25 -1.78 2.35
C ASP A 76 18.80 -3.13 1.79
N GLN A 77 17.53 -3.49 1.98
CA GLN A 77 16.93 -4.73 1.47
C GLN A 77 16.34 -4.59 0.06
N LEU A 78 16.17 -3.36 -0.45
CA LEU A 78 15.61 -3.11 -1.77
C LEU A 78 16.71 -3.07 -2.83
N ALA A 79 16.68 -4.01 -3.76
CA ALA A 79 17.56 -3.97 -4.92
C ALA A 79 17.08 -2.89 -5.91
N ILE A 80 18.02 -2.21 -6.58
CA ILE A 80 17.70 -1.23 -7.65
C ILE A 80 16.79 -1.86 -8.73
N GLY A 81 16.91 -3.16 -9.00
CA GLY A 81 16.05 -3.89 -9.94
C GLY A 81 14.58 -4.02 -9.51
N GLN A 82 14.24 -3.71 -8.25
CA GLN A 82 12.87 -3.79 -7.71
C GLN A 82 12.13 -2.45 -7.79
N LEU A 83 12.76 -1.38 -8.26
CA LEU A 83 12.16 -0.03 -8.31
C LEU A 83 10.79 0.01 -9.00
N GLU A 84 10.62 -0.72 -10.10
CA GLU A 84 9.35 -0.79 -10.80
C GLU A 84 8.26 -1.43 -9.94
N GLN A 85 8.57 -2.54 -9.26
CA GLN A 85 7.63 -3.22 -8.36
C GLN A 85 7.22 -2.30 -7.21
N VAL A 86 8.17 -1.59 -6.61
CA VAL A 86 7.91 -0.65 -5.52
C VAL A 86 7.04 0.51 -5.99
N HIS A 87 7.26 1.01 -7.20
CA HIS A 87 6.39 2.00 -7.82
C HIS A 87 4.96 1.48 -8.03
N GLN A 88 4.79 0.26 -8.54
CA GLN A 88 3.48 -0.36 -8.72
C GLN A 88 2.73 -0.54 -7.39
N ILE A 89 3.43 -0.94 -6.33
CA ILE A 89 2.85 -1.08 -4.98
C ILE A 89 2.39 0.29 -4.46
N ALA A 90 3.21 1.33 -4.63
CA ALA A 90 2.84 2.69 -4.21
C ALA A 90 1.60 3.19 -4.94
N MET A 91 1.52 2.96 -6.25
CA MET A 91 0.35 3.31 -7.06
C MET A 91 -0.88 2.49 -6.67
N ALA A 92 -0.73 1.20 -6.37
CA ALA A 92 -1.83 0.35 -5.91
C ALA A 92 -2.35 0.79 -4.53
N LEU A 93 -1.46 1.16 -3.61
CA LEU A 93 -1.82 1.72 -2.30
C LEU A 93 -2.65 3.00 -2.45
N MET A 94 -2.26 3.89 -3.38
CA MET A 94 -2.99 5.13 -3.66
C MET A 94 -4.31 4.89 -4.39
N SER A 95 -4.34 4.02 -5.41
CA SER A 95 -5.54 3.74 -6.19
C SER A 95 -6.60 2.99 -5.38
N SER A 96 -6.20 2.15 -4.44
CA SER A 96 -7.12 1.43 -3.55
C SER A 96 -7.79 2.34 -2.51
N ALA A 97 -7.22 3.52 -2.25
CA ALA A 97 -7.82 4.55 -1.42
C ALA A 97 -8.86 5.41 -2.17
N THR A 98 -8.89 5.36 -3.50
CA THR A 98 -9.72 6.22 -4.37
C THR A 98 -10.67 5.46 -5.29
N ALA A 99 -10.69 4.13 -5.26
CA ALA A 99 -11.57 3.34 -6.11
C ALA A 99 -13.05 3.56 -5.75
N PRO A 100 -13.90 4.02 -6.70
CA PRO A 100 -15.35 3.96 -6.55
C PRO A 100 -15.82 2.50 -6.50
N GLU A 101 -16.83 2.21 -5.68
CA GLU A 101 -17.52 0.92 -5.66
C GLU A 101 -18.08 0.60 -7.05
N ASP A 102 -17.65 -0.51 -7.67
CA ASP A 102 -18.40 -1.32 -8.67
C ASP A 102 -17.46 -2.44 -9.20
N LYS A 103 -17.79 -3.74 -9.25
CA LYS A 103 -19.08 -4.44 -9.36
C LYS A 103 -19.00 -5.79 -8.65
N ASN A 104 -19.92 -6.07 -7.73
CA ASN A 104 -20.25 -7.43 -7.34
C ASN A 104 -21.46 -7.85 -8.20
N ALA A 105 -21.20 -8.27 -9.44
CA ALA A 105 -22.19 -8.97 -10.26
C ALA A 105 -22.05 -10.47 -9.96
N SER A 106 -22.55 -10.89 -8.80
CA SER A 106 -22.81 -12.30 -8.55
C SER A 106 -23.95 -12.71 -9.47
N GLU A 107 -23.64 -13.58 -10.42
CA GLU A 107 -24.58 -14.25 -11.31
C GLU A 107 -25.75 -14.83 -10.50
N GLU A 108 -26.94 -14.25 -10.65
CA GLU A 108 -28.18 -14.93 -10.31
C GLU A 108 -28.33 -16.14 -11.24
N LYS A 109 -28.08 -17.31 -10.66
CA LYS A 109 -28.35 -18.59 -11.28
C LYS A 109 -29.86 -18.69 -11.52
N LYS A 110 -30.27 -18.52 -12.78
CA LYS A 110 -31.59 -18.90 -13.30
C LYS A 110 -31.93 -20.32 -12.82
N ILE A 111 -32.96 -20.44 -11.98
CA ILE A 111 -33.76 -21.66 -11.90
C ILE A 111 -35.13 -21.25 -12.43
N SER A 112 -35.38 -21.62 -13.69
CA SER A 112 -36.69 -21.51 -14.32
C SER A 112 -37.62 -22.57 -13.72
N GLU A 113 -38.85 -22.15 -13.44
CA GLU A 113 -40.02 -23.01 -13.18
C GLU A 113 -40.29 -23.98 -14.33
#